data_AF-A0A8K0GPS4-F1
#
_entry.id   AF-A0A8K0GPS4-F1
#
_cell.length_a   1.000
_cell.length_b   1.000
_cell.length_c   1.000
_cell.angle_alpha   90.00
_cell.angle_beta   90.00
_cell.angle_gamma   90.00
#
_symmetry.space_group_name_H-M   'P 1'
#
loop_
_entity.id
_entity.type
_entity.pdbx_description
1 polymer ?
#
loop_
_entity_poly.entity_id
_entity_poly.type
_entity_poly.pdbx_seq_one_letter_code
_entity_poly.pdbx_strand_id
1 'polypeptide(L)'
;MLQQFLGVVNIVGELRQEVISKRRKKIGLPEKYLYTKDTKSIYYVDFVNRELILSSNADNVRSIPSLVDGVEPGQRKVLFTCIKRNDKKEVKVAQLSGSVAEHLAYHHGEVCLCTTIVSLAQLARLAGGKDYASPRYIFTKMSPLTRLIFHPSDDSLLKHEYDDNQKIEPVWYIPIIPMILVNGADGIGTGWMTKIPNYNPRETVQNLRIMLDGDDELVPMIPWYKNFRGTIEDCGNQQRYVISGEIAIIGNDKVEITELSIGTWTQNYKENVLEPLLHDITVKFVVTCKPGLLVKLKKDSLHKVLKLQSVTHTTSMCAFDELGCLRTFESVIDILQEFYTLLLKMYEKRKDYLEGFLEAEAAQLCNQARFIVEKCSRDLVVENKKRKTIAD
;
A
#
# COMPACT_ATOMS: atom_id res chain seq x y z
N MET A 1 -29.47 25.85 7.87
CA MET A 1 -29.29 25.61 6.43
C MET A 1 -28.29 24.49 6.14
N LEU A 2 -27.06 24.50 6.70
CA LEU A 2 -26.11 23.37 6.57
C LEU A 2 -26.61 22.04 7.17
N GLN A 3 -27.32 22.07 8.31
CA GLN A 3 -27.90 20.85 8.91
C GLN A 3 -29.05 20.23 8.08
N GLN A 4 -29.76 21.04 7.27
CA GLN A 4 -30.77 20.52 6.33
C GLN A 4 -30.11 19.91 5.08
N PHE A 5 -28.94 20.38 4.68
CA PHE A 5 -28.13 19.76 3.62
C PHE A 5 -27.58 18.39 4.06
N LEU A 6 -27.14 18.27 5.31
CA LEU A 6 -26.64 17.00 5.88
C LEU A 6 -27.73 15.93 6.03
N GLY A 7 -28.99 16.32 6.23
CA GLY A 7 -30.11 15.38 6.38
C GLY A 7 -30.56 14.68 5.10
N VAL A 8 -30.20 15.21 3.91
CA VAL A 8 -30.61 14.67 2.61
C VAL A 8 -29.54 13.75 2.00
N VAL A 9 -28.28 13.91 2.38
CA VAL A 9 -27.18 13.15 1.78
C VAL A 9 -26.74 12.06 2.75
N ASN A 10 -27.40 10.90 2.66
CA ASN A 10 -26.94 9.67 3.29
C ASN A 10 -25.74 9.12 2.47
N ILE A 11 -24.63 9.86 2.44
CA ILE A 11 -23.41 9.59 1.64
C ILE A 11 -22.88 8.18 1.92
N VAL A 12 -23.09 7.68 3.14
CA VAL A 12 -22.62 6.37 3.60
C VAL A 12 -23.37 5.21 2.91
N GLY A 13 -24.62 5.42 2.47
CA GLY A 13 -25.42 4.40 1.79
C GLY A 13 -25.18 4.28 0.27
N GLU A 14 -24.51 5.25 -0.34
CA GLU A 14 -24.53 5.47 -1.80
C GLU A 14 -23.20 5.22 -2.54
N LEU A 15 -22.21 4.60 -1.88
CA LEU A 15 -21.04 4.01 -2.57
C LEU A 15 -21.41 2.92 -3.60
N ARG A 16 -22.70 2.58 -3.70
CA ARG A 16 -23.24 1.67 -4.72
C ARG A 16 -23.08 2.17 -6.15
N GLN A 17 -22.89 3.46 -6.44
CA GLN A 17 -22.86 3.98 -7.83
C GLN A 17 -21.73 3.38 -8.69
N GLU A 18 -20.52 3.21 -8.17
CA GLU A 18 -19.41 2.62 -8.95
C GLU A 18 -19.60 1.11 -9.15
N VAL A 19 -20.07 0.42 -8.11
CA VAL A 19 -20.50 -0.99 -8.18
C VAL A 19 -21.65 -1.15 -9.17
N ILE A 20 -22.59 -0.20 -9.21
CA ILE A 20 -23.71 -0.16 -10.15
C ILE A 20 -23.18 0.09 -11.57
N SER A 21 -22.24 1.01 -11.79
CA SER A 21 -21.65 1.25 -13.12
C SER A 21 -20.91 0.02 -13.64
N LYS A 22 -20.00 -0.56 -12.83
CA LYS A 22 -19.29 -1.81 -13.16
C LYS A 22 -20.26 -2.97 -13.41
N ARG A 23 -21.30 -3.11 -12.58
CA ARG A 23 -22.35 -4.13 -12.76
C ARG A 23 -23.16 -3.90 -14.02
N ARG A 24 -23.56 -2.66 -14.34
CA ARG A 24 -24.28 -2.27 -15.56
C ARG A 24 -23.48 -2.62 -16.81
N LYS A 25 -22.19 -2.29 -16.82
CA LYS A 25 -21.26 -2.66 -17.89
C LYS A 25 -21.16 -4.18 -18.04
N LYS A 26 -21.08 -4.93 -16.94
CA LYS A 26 -21.04 -6.41 -16.95
C LYS A 26 -22.31 -7.05 -17.51
N ILE A 27 -23.48 -6.42 -17.36
CA ILE A 27 -24.77 -6.90 -17.89
C ILE A 27 -25.18 -6.19 -19.19
N GLY A 28 -24.26 -5.48 -19.86
CA GLY A 28 -24.51 -4.85 -21.16
C GLY A 28 -25.45 -3.65 -21.16
N LEU A 29 -25.73 -3.05 -19.98
CA LEU A 29 -26.55 -1.84 -19.89
C LEU A 29 -25.70 -0.59 -20.14
N PRO A 30 -26.25 0.43 -20.84
CA PRO A 30 -25.54 1.68 -21.08
C PRO A 30 -25.25 2.42 -19.78
N GLU A 31 -24.11 3.11 -19.73
CA GLU A 31 -23.80 4.04 -18.65
C GLU A 31 -24.82 5.18 -18.66
N LYS A 32 -25.24 5.57 -17.46
CA LYS A 32 -26.17 6.70 -17.27
C LYS A 32 -25.33 7.91 -16.92
N TYR A 33 -25.15 8.82 -17.87
CA TYR A 33 -24.54 10.13 -17.62
C TYR A 33 -25.61 11.14 -17.20
N LEU A 34 -25.25 12.06 -16.32
CA LEU A 34 -26.12 13.18 -15.94
C LEU A 34 -26.35 14.14 -17.13
N TYR A 35 -25.31 14.35 -17.93
CA TYR A 35 -25.33 15.25 -19.07
C TYR A 35 -25.67 14.51 -20.37
N THR A 36 -26.61 15.08 -21.12
CA THR A 36 -26.94 14.70 -22.49
C THR A 36 -26.81 15.93 -23.38
N LYS A 37 -26.80 15.76 -24.72
CA LYS A 37 -26.65 16.88 -25.66
C LYS A 37 -27.69 18.00 -25.45
N ASP A 38 -28.87 17.65 -24.95
CA ASP A 38 -30.00 18.56 -24.78
C ASP A 38 -30.15 19.09 -23.34
N THR A 39 -29.23 18.74 -22.43
CA THR A 39 -29.28 19.15 -21.02
C THR A 39 -29.01 20.66 -20.89
N LYS A 40 -30.02 21.46 -20.54
CA LYS A 40 -29.91 22.92 -20.30
C LYS A 40 -29.92 23.31 -18.81
N SER A 41 -30.50 22.48 -17.95
CA SER A 41 -30.56 22.68 -16.50
C SER A 41 -30.56 21.33 -15.78
N ILE A 42 -30.12 21.32 -14.53
CA ILE A 42 -30.07 20.14 -13.66
C ILE A 42 -30.59 20.50 -12.26
N TYR A 43 -31.18 19.52 -11.56
CA TYR A 43 -31.55 19.69 -10.17
C TYR A 43 -30.33 19.47 -9.27
N TYR A 44 -30.22 20.24 -8.18
CA TYR A 44 -29.15 20.07 -7.19
C TYR A 44 -29.06 18.63 -6.67
N VAL A 45 -30.20 17.98 -6.42
CA VAL A 45 -30.24 16.59 -5.95
C VAL A 45 -29.64 15.62 -6.98
N ASP A 46 -29.89 15.83 -8.28
CA ASP A 46 -29.32 15.00 -9.34
C ASP A 46 -27.82 15.26 -9.51
N PHE A 47 -27.38 16.51 -9.40
CA PHE A 47 -25.95 16.85 -9.40
C PHE A 47 -25.21 16.14 -8.26
N VAL A 48 -25.73 16.26 -7.02
CA VAL A 48 -25.10 15.62 -5.85
C VAL A 48 -25.05 14.10 -6.00
N ASN A 49 -26.17 13.47 -6.35
CA ASN A 49 -26.30 12.01 -6.34
C ASN A 49 -25.82 11.31 -7.62
N ARG A 50 -25.45 12.06 -8.66
CA ARG A 50 -24.98 11.48 -9.94
C ARG A 50 -23.63 12.00 -10.43
N GLU A 51 -23.15 13.14 -9.94
CA GLU A 51 -21.87 13.70 -10.36
C GLU A 51 -20.91 13.92 -9.19
N LEU A 52 -21.33 14.63 -8.15
CA LEU A 52 -20.47 14.86 -6.98
C LEU A 52 -20.07 13.53 -6.31
N ILE A 53 -20.98 12.56 -6.31
CA ILE A 53 -20.69 11.21 -5.81
C ILE A 53 -19.60 10.49 -6.59
N LEU A 54 -19.45 10.75 -7.89
CA LEU A 54 -18.38 10.15 -8.70
C LEU A 54 -17.01 10.68 -8.26
N SER A 55 -16.92 12.00 -8.02
CA SER A 55 -15.72 12.62 -7.46
C SER A 55 -15.41 12.09 -6.06
N SER A 56 -16.42 11.92 -5.22
CA SER A 56 -16.29 11.36 -3.86
C SER A 56 -15.79 9.91 -3.88
N ASN A 57 -16.28 9.09 -4.81
CA ASN A 57 -15.81 7.71 -4.99
C ASN A 57 -14.38 7.66 -5.53
N ALA A 58 -14.06 8.50 -6.53
CA ALA A 58 -12.70 8.61 -7.05
C ALA A 58 -11.71 9.06 -5.97
N ASP A 59 -12.15 9.92 -5.05
CA ASP A 59 -11.38 10.33 -3.87
C ASP A 59 -11.11 9.15 -2.92
N ASN A 60 -12.11 8.32 -2.64
CA ASN A 60 -11.90 7.11 -1.85
C ASN A 60 -10.93 6.13 -2.54
N VAL A 61 -11.11 5.89 -3.85
CA VAL A 61 -10.29 4.95 -4.63
C VAL A 61 -8.82 5.36 -4.66
N ARG A 62 -8.52 6.66 -4.73
CA ARG A 62 -7.12 7.14 -4.75
C ARG A 62 -6.49 7.26 -3.36
N SER A 63 -7.30 7.38 -2.30
CA SER A 63 -6.82 7.68 -0.94
C SER A 63 -6.88 6.49 0.03
N ILE A 64 -7.59 5.41 -0.31
CA ILE A 64 -7.68 4.20 0.53
C ILE A 64 -7.07 3.02 -0.25
N PRO A 65 -6.15 2.24 0.35
CA PRO A 65 -5.46 1.16 -0.34
C PRO A 65 -6.34 -0.07 -0.53
N SER A 66 -5.86 -1.00 -1.35
CA SER A 66 -6.41 -2.35 -1.43
C SER A 66 -5.92 -3.20 -0.25
N LEU A 67 -6.79 -4.04 0.28
CA LEU A 67 -6.47 -5.10 1.23
C LEU A 67 -5.37 -6.02 0.72
N VAL A 68 -5.35 -6.30 -0.59
CA VAL A 68 -4.54 -7.37 -1.18
C VAL A 68 -3.06 -6.99 -1.22
N ASP A 69 -2.72 -5.87 -1.85
CA ASP A 69 -1.34 -5.41 -1.99
C ASP A 69 -0.94 -4.28 -1.04
N GLY A 70 -1.90 -3.72 -0.31
CA GLY A 70 -1.66 -2.64 0.65
C GLY A 70 -1.24 -1.32 0.02
N VAL A 71 -1.46 -1.14 -1.29
CA VAL A 71 -1.06 0.09 -1.99
C VAL A 71 -2.25 0.82 -2.62
N GLU A 72 -2.09 2.13 -2.74
CA GLU A 72 -2.98 3.00 -3.50
C GLU A 72 -2.71 2.89 -5.01
N PRO A 73 -3.65 3.27 -5.89
CA PRO A 73 -3.44 3.23 -7.34
C PRO A 73 -2.17 3.95 -7.81
N GLY A 74 -1.86 5.13 -7.27
CA GLY A 74 -0.63 5.87 -7.62
C GLY A 74 0.64 5.09 -7.29
N GLN A 75 0.67 4.46 -6.11
CA GLN A 75 1.78 3.62 -5.67
C GLN A 75 1.90 2.34 -6.52
N ARG A 76 0.75 1.73 -6.87
CA ARG A 76 0.69 0.55 -7.75
C ARG A 76 1.21 0.85 -9.15
N LYS A 77 0.89 2.03 -9.69
CA LYS A 77 1.42 2.54 -10.97
C LYS A 77 2.95 2.67 -10.95
N VAL A 78 3.50 3.23 -9.87
CA VAL A 78 4.95 3.30 -9.66
C VAL A 78 5.56 1.89 -9.63
N LEU A 79 4.99 0.97 -8.84
CA LEU A 79 5.47 -0.41 -8.73
C LEU A 79 5.44 -1.14 -10.09
N PHE A 80 4.33 -1.05 -10.83
CA PHE A 80 4.22 -1.65 -12.16
C PHE A 80 5.26 -1.13 -13.13
N THR A 81 5.49 0.19 -13.14
CA THR A 81 6.51 0.78 -14.01
C THR A 81 7.91 0.29 -13.65
N CYS A 82 8.23 0.19 -12.36
CA CYS A 82 9.51 -0.36 -11.88
C CYS A 82 9.71 -1.83 -12.29
N ILE A 83 8.68 -2.67 -12.15
CA ILE A 83 8.73 -4.09 -12.56
C ILE A 83 8.91 -4.20 -14.08
N LYS A 84 8.14 -3.42 -14.86
CA LYS A 84 8.19 -3.43 -16.33
C LYS A 84 9.54 -2.96 -16.87
N ARG A 85 10.11 -1.89 -16.31
CA ARG A 85 11.42 -1.35 -16.72
C ARG A 85 12.59 -2.24 -16.27
N ASN A 86 12.46 -2.90 -15.11
CA ASN A 86 13.46 -3.79 -14.53
C ASN A 86 14.88 -3.16 -14.49
N ASP A 87 14.94 -1.86 -14.17
CA ASP A 87 16.17 -1.08 -14.20
C ASP A 87 17.23 -1.68 -13.24
N LYS A 88 18.42 -2.00 -13.78
CA LYS A 88 19.52 -2.58 -12.98
C LYS A 88 20.37 -1.54 -12.26
N LYS A 89 20.30 -0.28 -12.71
CA LYS A 89 20.96 0.87 -12.11
C LYS A 89 19.92 1.80 -11.51
N GLU A 90 20.37 2.69 -10.64
CA GLU A 90 19.53 3.72 -10.07
C GLU A 90 19.03 4.69 -11.15
N VAL A 91 17.80 5.20 -10.98
CA VAL A 91 17.14 6.12 -11.90
C VAL A 91 16.72 7.36 -11.13
N LYS A 92 16.83 8.54 -11.75
CA LYS A 92 16.36 9.79 -11.14
C LYS A 92 14.86 9.73 -10.89
N VAL A 93 14.41 10.22 -9.73
CA VAL A 93 12.97 10.22 -9.40
C VAL A 93 12.15 10.99 -10.43
N ALA A 94 12.62 12.14 -10.90
CA ALA A 94 11.94 12.90 -11.95
C ALA A 94 11.80 12.11 -13.26
N GLN A 95 12.82 11.33 -13.64
CA GLN A 95 12.79 10.50 -14.85
C GLN A 95 11.82 9.33 -14.69
N LEU A 96 11.84 8.67 -13.52
CA LEU A 96 10.90 7.58 -13.22
C LEU A 96 9.45 8.08 -13.22
N SER A 97 9.20 9.25 -12.64
CA SER A 97 7.87 9.89 -12.63
C SER A 97 7.34 10.12 -14.05
N GLY A 98 8.16 10.67 -14.96
CA GLY A 98 7.78 10.84 -16.36
C GLY A 98 7.43 9.52 -17.05
N SER A 99 8.23 8.46 -16.82
CA SER A 99 7.92 7.12 -17.36
C SER A 99 6.64 6.51 -16.78
N VAL A 100 6.32 6.76 -15.51
CA VAL A 100 5.06 6.32 -14.91
C VAL A 100 3.89 7.03 -15.58
N ALA A 101 3.99 8.33 -15.80
CA ALA A 101 2.95 9.12 -16.44
C ALA A 101 2.67 8.66 -17.88
N GLU A 102 3.73 8.44 -18.67
CA GLU A 102 3.65 7.97 -20.05
C GLU A 102 3.06 6.55 -20.17
N HIS A 103 3.55 5.61 -19.36
CA HIS A 103 3.19 4.20 -19.51
C HIS A 103 1.83 3.82 -18.93
N LEU A 104 1.25 4.64 -18.05
CA LEU A 104 0.11 4.24 -17.22
C LEU A 104 -1.07 5.21 -17.25
N ALA A 105 -1.11 6.09 -18.26
CA ALA A 105 -2.17 7.08 -18.43
C ALA A 105 -2.46 7.82 -17.12
N TYR A 106 -1.39 8.33 -16.47
CA TYR A 106 -1.58 9.03 -15.20
C TYR A 106 -2.05 10.46 -15.48
N HIS A 107 -3.32 10.72 -15.20
CA HIS A 107 -3.98 12.00 -15.54
C HIS A 107 -3.82 13.09 -14.47
N HIS A 108 -3.00 12.88 -13.43
CA HIS A 108 -2.69 13.90 -12.43
C HIS A 108 -1.27 14.45 -12.61
N GLY A 109 -0.97 15.58 -11.97
CA GLY A 109 0.34 16.21 -12.10
C GLY A 109 1.49 15.33 -11.59
N GLU A 110 2.62 15.33 -12.30
CA GLU A 110 3.81 14.54 -11.97
C GLU A 110 4.40 14.85 -10.58
N VAL A 111 4.11 16.02 -10.01
CA VAL A 111 4.53 16.39 -8.66
C VAL A 111 3.99 15.40 -7.61
N CYS A 112 2.74 14.93 -7.79
CA CYS A 112 2.13 13.92 -6.93
C CYS A 112 2.85 12.58 -7.06
N LEU A 113 3.24 12.17 -8.28
CA LEU A 113 4.01 10.95 -8.52
C LEU A 113 5.40 11.01 -7.92
N CYS A 114 6.12 12.13 -8.09
CA CYS A 114 7.42 12.33 -7.46
C CYS A 114 7.34 12.15 -5.94
N THR A 115 6.33 12.76 -5.31
CA THR A 115 6.08 12.60 -3.87
C THR A 115 5.76 11.14 -3.52
N THR A 116 4.94 10.47 -4.33
CA THR A 116 4.60 9.04 -4.14
C THR A 116 5.83 8.14 -4.20
N ILE A 117 6.71 8.33 -5.20
CA ILE A 117 7.95 7.57 -5.36
C ILE A 117 8.86 7.78 -4.15
N VAL A 118 8.96 9.02 -3.69
CA VAL A 118 9.76 9.37 -2.51
C VAL A 118 9.20 8.68 -1.26
N SER A 119 7.89 8.76 -1.01
CA SER A 119 7.25 8.10 0.14
C SER A 119 7.46 6.58 0.13
N LEU A 120 7.41 5.93 -1.04
CA LEU A 120 7.68 4.49 -1.17
C LEU A 120 9.15 4.12 -0.88
N ALA A 121 10.08 5.04 -1.09
CA ALA A 121 11.51 4.81 -0.92
C ALA A 121 12.05 5.27 0.45
N GLN A 122 11.25 5.97 1.26
CA GLN A 122 11.73 6.67 2.44
C GLN A 122 12.16 5.74 3.58
N LEU A 123 13.27 6.13 4.21
CA LEU A 123 13.81 5.53 5.44
C LEU A 123 14.13 6.57 6.53
N ALA A 124 13.94 7.87 6.27
CA ALA A 124 14.48 8.97 7.08
C ALA A 124 13.47 9.56 8.10
N ARG A 125 13.96 9.89 9.31
CA ARG A 125 13.15 10.29 10.48
C ARG A 125 13.18 11.79 10.83
N LEU A 126 14.02 12.60 10.19
CA LEU A 126 14.31 13.97 10.63
C LEU A 126 13.08 14.90 10.55
N ALA A 127 12.43 14.98 9.39
CA ALA A 127 11.24 15.80 9.18
C ALA A 127 10.03 15.00 8.65
N GLY A 128 9.97 13.70 8.96
CA GLY A 128 8.89 12.83 8.48
C GLY A 128 8.82 12.74 6.96
N GLY A 129 9.98 12.78 6.30
CA GLY A 129 10.04 12.68 4.85
C GLY A 129 9.66 13.96 4.11
N LYS A 130 9.63 15.13 4.77
CA LYS A 130 9.43 16.43 4.10
C LYS A 130 10.73 17.13 3.70
N ASP A 131 11.86 16.60 4.16
CA ASP A 131 13.21 17.12 3.98
C ASP A 131 13.97 16.46 2.80
N TYR A 132 13.25 15.88 1.84
CA TYR A 132 13.88 15.29 0.66
C TYR A 132 14.37 16.35 -0.32
N ALA A 133 15.54 16.11 -0.93
CA ALA A 133 16.06 16.96 -1.99
C ALA A 133 15.18 16.87 -3.25
N SER A 134 15.24 17.90 -4.11
CA SER A 134 14.43 17.95 -5.34
C SER A 134 14.49 16.62 -6.13
N PRO A 135 13.37 16.13 -6.70
CA PRO A 135 13.30 14.91 -7.50
C PRO A 135 14.32 14.79 -8.64
N ARG A 136 14.94 15.91 -9.05
CA ARG A 136 16.00 15.96 -10.06
C ARG A 136 17.38 15.51 -9.55
N TYR A 137 17.58 15.54 -8.23
CA TYR A 137 18.86 15.23 -7.57
C TYR A 137 18.85 13.90 -6.81
N ILE A 138 17.68 13.33 -6.56
CA ILE A 138 17.54 12.03 -5.87
C ILE A 138 17.30 10.91 -6.87
N PHE A 139 17.82 9.74 -6.52
CA PHE A 139 17.73 8.52 -7.31
C PHE A 139 17.05 7.43 -6.51
N THR A 140 16.44 6.48 -7.22
CA THR A 140 15.81 5.32 -6.62
C THR A 140 16.06 4.07 -7.45
N LYS A 141 15.89 2.91 -6.82
CA LYS A 141 15.97 1.59 -7.45
C LYS A 141 15.04 0.63 -6.71
N MET A 142 14.42 -0.27 -7.45
CA MET A 142 13.61 -1.34 -6.86
C MET A 142 14.47 -2.22 -5.95
N SER A 143 14.01 -2.44 -4.72
CA SER A 143 14.66 -3.35 -3.77
C SER A 143 14.66 -4.78 -4.33
N PRO A 144 15.74 -5.56 -4.17
CA PRO A 144 15.73 -6.98 -4.52
C PRO A 144 14.61 -7.76 -3.80
N LEU A 145 14.24 -7.34 -2.59
CA LEU A 145 13.15 -7.94 -1.83
C LEU A 145 11.78 -7.80 -2.53
N THR A 146 11.60 -6.76 -3.34
CA THR A 146 10.31 -6.49 -4.01
C THR A 146 9.87 -7.67 -4.87
N ARG A 147 10.76 -8.31 -5.63
CA ARG A 147 10.41 -9.48 -6.47
C ARG A 147 10.38 -10.81 -5.73
N LEU A 148 10.84 -10.85 -4.47
CA LEU A 148 10.57 -11.98 -3.58
C LEU A 148 9.17 -11.85 -2.97
N ILE A 149 8.74 -10.61 -2.66
CA ILE A 149 7.41 -10.32 -2.12
C ILE A 149 6.34 -10.46 -3.21
N PHE A 150 6.55 -9.82 -4.36
CA PHE A 150 5.67 -9.87 -5.54
C PHE A 150 6.27 -10.81 -6.57
N HIS A 151 5.93 -12.10 -6.45
CA HIS A 151 6.60 -13.18 -7.17
C HIS A 151 6.32 -13.12 -8.69
N PRO A 152 7.34 -13.28 -9.56
CA PRO A 152 7.16 -13.18 -11.01
C PRO A 152 6.13 -14.14 -11.61
N SER A 153 5.98 -15.34 -11.05
CA SER A 153 5.01 -16.32 -11.53
C SER A 153 3.55 -15.89 -11.35
N ASP A 154 3.28 -14.84 -10.57
CA ASP A 154 1.92 -14.29 -10.46
C ASP A 154 1.58 -13.31 -11.58
N ASP A 155 2.58 -12.71 -12.25
CA ASP A 155 2.36 -11.59 -13.17
C ASP A 155 1.35 -11.94 -14.28
N SER A 156 1.38 -13.19 -14.78
CA SER A 156 0.47 -13.70 -15.80
C SER A 156 -0.97 -13.94 -15.31
N LEU A 157 -1.17 -14.03 -14.00
CA LEU A 157 -2.48 -14.27 -13.36
C LEU A 157 -3.21 -12.97 -13.05
N LEU A 158 -2.49 -11.83 -13.03
CA LEU A 158 -3.05 -10.55 -12.62
C LEU A 158 -4.00 -10.00 -13.66
N LYS A 159 -5.14 -9.49 -13.20
CA LYS A 159 -6.09 -8.79 -14.05
C LYS A 159 -5.63 -7.35 -14.24
N HIS A 160 -5.33 -6.99 -15.48
CA HIS A 160 -4.98 -5.62 -15.85
C HIS A 160 -6.19 -4.78 -16.24
N GLU A 161 -6.13 -3.50 -15.89
CA GLU A 161 -7.04 -2.50 -16.40
C GLU A 161 -6.54 -1.95 -17.74
N TYR A 162 -7.45 -1.30 -18.47
CA TYR A 162 -7.17 -0.64 -19.73
C TYR A 162 -7.71 0.78 -19.68
N ASP A 163 -6.86 1.74 -20.02
CA ASP A 163 -7.21 3.15 -20.14
C ASP A 163 -6.79 3.65 -21.53
N ASP A 164 -7.68 4.31 -22.25
CA ASP A 164 -7.50 4.68 -23.67
C ASP A 164 -6.95 3.53 -24.56
N ASN A 165 -7.45 2.31 -24.34
CA ASN A 165 -6.99 1.05 -24.97
C ASN A 165 -5.54 0.64 -24.67
N GLN A 166 -4.85 1.35 -23.78
CA GLN A 166 -3.53 0.99 -23.28
C GLN A 166 -3.66 0.10 -22.05
N LYS A 167 -2.93 -1.02 -22.04
CA LYS A 167 -2.81 -1.89 -20.86
C LYS A 167 -2.05 -1.15 -19.75
N ILE A 168 -2.69 -0.96 -18.61
CA ILE A 168 -2.11 -0.29 -17.44
C ILE A 168 -1.80 -1.29 -16.31
N GLU A 169 -1.59 -0.80 -15.08
CA GLU A 169 -1.31 -1.62 -13.90
C GLU A 169 -2.43 -2.64 -13.61
N PRO A 170 -2.13 -3.73 -12.87
CA PRO A 170 -3.17 -4.64 -12.42
C PRO A 170 -4.11 -3.97 -11.41
N VAL A 171 -5.33 -4.51 -11.25
CA VAL A 171 -6.29 -4.05 -10.23
C VAL A 171 -5.64 -4.06 -8.84
N TRP A 172 -4.93 -5.15 -8.54
CA TRP A 172 -4.08 -5.34 -7.38
C TRP A 172 -2.97 -6.35 -7.74
N TYR A 173 -1.84 -6.27 -7.03
CA TYR A 173 -0.87 -7.36 -6.99
C TYR A 173 -1.24 -8.38 -5.91
N ILE A 174 -0.65 -9.57 -5.96
CA ILE A 174 -0.74 -10.57 -4.88
C ILE A 174 0.65 -10.78 -4.26
N PRO A 175 1.01 -10.06 -3.18
CA PRO A 175 2.24 -10.34 -2.46
C PRO A 175 2.16 -11.69 -1.73
N ILE A 176 3.30 -12.28 -1.36
CA ILE A 176 3.32 -13.53 -0.55
C ILE A 176 3.03 -13.29 0.94
N ILE A 177 3.00 -12.04 1.39
CA ILE A 177 2.66 -11.59 2.75
C ILE A 177 1.79 -10.33 2.66
N PRO A 178 0.87 -10.06 3.60
CA PRO A 178 -0.04 -8.92 3.53
C PRO A 178 0.71 -7.61 3.76
N MET A 179 1.08 -6.95 2.67
CA MET A 179 1.88 -5.73 2.72
C MET A 179 1.15 -4.55 3.37
N ILE A 180 -0.19 -4.58 3.39
CA ILE A 180 -1.01 -3.61 4.13
C ILE A 180 -0.72 -3.63 5.63
N LEU A 181 -0.38 -4.80 6.20
CA LEU A 181 -0.01 -4.92 7.61
C LEU A 181 1.47 -4.59 7.81
N VAL A 182 2.34 -4.94 6.86
CA VAL A 182 3.79 -4.67 6.96
C VAL A 182 4.09 -3.18 6.95
N ASN A 183 3.49 -2.45 6.00
CA ASN A 183 3.76 -1.03 5.81
C ASN A 183 2.71 -0.12 6.46
N GLY A 184 1.56 -0.66 6.87
CA GLY A 184 0.43 0.13 7.34
C GLY A 184 -0.26 0.88 6.20
N ALA A 185 -1.21 1.73 6.57
CA ALA A 185 -1.93 2.62 5.68
C ALA A 185 -2.40 3.86 6.44
N ASP A 186 -2.32 5.03 5.80
CA ASP A 186 -2.89 6.27 6.33
C ASP A 186 -3.48 7.05 5.15
N GLY A 187 -4.78 7.30 5.19
CA GLY A 187 -5.50 7.86 4.05
C GLY A 187 -6.86 8.43 4.44
N ILE A 188 -7.20 9.57 3.83
CA ILE A 188 -8.46 10.27 4.07
C ILE A 188 -9.17 10.41 2.73
N GLY A 189 -10.37 9.85 2.64
CA GLY A 189 -11.26 10.02 1.51
C GLY A 189 -12.54 10.75 1.91
N THR A 190 -13.54 10.71 1.03
CA THR A 190 -14.83 11.34 1.29
C THR A 190 -15.74 10.40 2.09
N GLY A 191 -15.97 10.76 3.37
CA GLY A 191 -16.79 9.99 4.30
C GLY A 191 -16.09 8.80 4.96
N TRP A 192 -14.84 8.52 4.57
CA TRP A 192 -14.04 7.40 5.04
C TRP A 192 -12.62 7.85 5.36
N MET A 193 -12.01 7.18 6.32
CA MET A 193 -10.58 7.27 6.55
C MET A 193 -10.03 5.90 6.88
N THR A 194 -8.74 5.70 6.60
CA THR A 194 -8.02 4.50 7.00
C THR A 194 -6.82 4.87 7.84
N LYS A 195 -6.60 4.13 8.93
CA LYS A 195 -5.38 4.16 9.72
C LYS A 195 -5.05 2.76 10.20
N ILE A 196 -4.07 2.16 9.55
CA ILE A 196 -3.55 0.83 9.83
C ILE A 196 -2.08 1.01 10.23
N PRO A 197 -1.68 0.65 11.46
CA PRO A 197 -0.28 0.72 11.86
C PRO A 197 0.54 -0.39 11.21
N ASN A 198 1.86 -0.28 11.30
CA ASN A 198 2.78 -1.31 10.85
C ASN A 198 2.77 -2.50 11.82
N TYR A 199 3.02 -3.69 11.30
CA TYR A 199 3.17 -4.93 12.04
C TYR A 199 4.47 -5.64 11.65
N ASN A 200 4.94 -6.51 12.55
CA ASN A 200 6.18 -7.25 12.35
C ASN A 200 6.00 -8.31 11.24
N PRO A 201 6.73 -8.23 10.12
CA PRO A 201 6.59 -9.21 9.05
C PRO A 201 6.82 -10.66 9.51
N ARG A 202 7.61 -10.87 10.56
CA ARG A 202 7.88 -12.21 11.10
C ARG A 202 6.66 -12.81 11.80
N GLU A 203 5.92 -12.00 12.55
CA GLU A 203 4.68 -12.42 13.22
C GLU A 203 3.57 -12.66 12.20
N THR A 204 3.49 -11.81 11.17
CA THR A 204 2.58 -12.02 10.05
C THR A 204 2.86 -13.35 9.35
N VAL A 205 4.13 -13.66 9.05
CA VAL A 205 4.53 -14.95 8.46
C VAL A 205 4.25 -16.12 9.41
N GLN A 206 4.44 -15.94 10.72
CA GLN A 206 4.14 -16.97 11.70
C GLN A 206 2.65 -17.34 11.68
N ASN A 207 1.75 -16.35 11.72
CA ASN A 207 0.32 -16.62 11.66
C ASN A 207 -0.11 -17.21 10.31
N LEU A 208 0.48 -16.79 9.19
CA LEU A 208 0.23 -17.44 7.90
C LEU A 208 0.63 -18.92 7.90
N ARG A 209 1.72 -19.29 8.61
CA ARG A 209 2.13 -20.69 8.75
C ARG A 209 1.17 -21.50 9.61
N ILE A 210 0.72 -20.94 10.73
CA ILE A 210 -0.30 -21.56 11.60
C ILE A 210 -1.56 -21.88 10.76
N MET A 211 -2.01 -20.91 9.95
CA MET A 211 -3.15 -21.12 9.04
C MET A 211 -2.90 -22.19 7.97
N LEU A 212 -1.67 -22.26 7.42
CA LEU A 212 -1.29 -23.30 6.45
C LEU A 212 -1.26 -24.70 7.07
N ASP A 213 -0.90 -24.80 8.35
CA ASP A 213 -0.92 -26.06 9.11
C ASP A 213 -2.34 -26.48 9.52
N GLY A 214 -3.36 -25.66 9.22
CA GLY A 214 -4.77 -25.93 9.49
C GLY A 214 -5.21 -25.58 10.92
N ASP A 215 -4.41 -24.80 11.63
CA ASP A 215 -4.67 -24.33 12.99
C ASP A 215 -5.32 -22.94 12.97
N ASP A 216 -6.21 -22.68 13.93
CA ASP A 216 -6.94 -21.43 14.12
C ASP A 216 -6.48 -20.61 15.34
N GLU A 217 -5.56 -21.15 16.15
CA GLU A 217 -4.94 -20.45 17.29
C GLU A 217 -3.87 -19.43 16.84
N LEU A 218 -4.33 -18.32 16.27
CA LEU A 218 -3.45 -17.25 15.80
C LEU A 218 -2.83 -16.44 16.95
N VAL A 219 -1.55 -16.10 16.80
CA VAL A 219 -0.83 -15.27 17.77
C VAL A 219 -1.31 -13.82 17.65
N PRO A 220 -1.73 -13.17 18.76
CA PRO A 220 -2.09 -11.75 18.74
C PRO A 220 -0.93 -10.90 18.24
N MET A 221 -1.20 -10.03 17.28
CA MET A 221 -0.22 -9.09 16.74
C MET A 221 -0.48 -7.69 17.29
N ILE A 222 0.57 -7.05 17.81
CA ILE A 222 0.53 -5.64 18.22
C ILE A 222 1.31 -4.78 17.22
N PRO A 223 1.03 -3.48 17.13
CA PRO A 223 1.78 -2.58 16.26
C PRO A 223 3.29 -2.68 16.48
N TRP A 224 4.05 -2.66 15.39
CA TRP A 224 5.50 -2.78 15.38
C TRP A 224 6.11 -1.91 14.29
N TYR A 225 7.18 -1.20 14.63
CA TYR A 225 7.86 -0.30 13.70
C TYR A 225 9.34 -0.68 13.59
N LYS A 226 9.82 -0.87 12.36
CA LYS A 226 11.20 -1.26 12.10
C LYS A 226 12.19 -0.25 12.73
N ASN A 227 13.16 -0.77 13.48
CA ASN A 227 14.20 -0.03 14.19
C ASN A 227 13.71 0.89 15.32
N PHE A 228 12.42 0.89 15.67
CA PHE A 228 11.93 1.57 16.86
C PHE A 228 12.37 0.82 18.11
N ARG A 229 12.97 1.54 19.08
CA ARG A 229 13.46 0.94 20.34
C ARG A 229 12.55 1.17 21.55
N GLY A 230 11.57 2.05 21.41
CA GLY A 230 10.61 2.31 22.49
C GLY A 230 9.63 1.16 22.73
N THR A 231 8.69 1.36 23.64
CA THR A 231 7.68 0.34 24.00
C THR A 231 6.33 0.63 23.37
N ILE A 232 5.59 -0.43 23.07
CA ILE A 232 4.22 -0.37 22.58
C ILE A 232 3.39 -1.27 23.49
N GLU A 233 2.45 -0.68 24.20
CA GLU A 233 1.62 -1.36 25.19
C GLU A 233 0.15 -1.29 24.78
N ASP A 234 -0.53 -2.44 24.79
CA ASP A 234 -1.98 -2.50 24.62
C ASP A 234 -2.68 -1.99 25.88
N CYS A 235 -3.66 -1.12 25.72
CA CYS A 235 -4.51 -0.63 26.80
C CYS A 235 -5.57 -1.64 27.27
N GLY A 236 -5.51 -2.90 26.81
CA GLY A 236 -6.35 -4.01 27.24
C GLY A 236 -7.56 -4.28 26.35
N ASN A 237 -7.64 -3.64 25.17
CA ASN A 237 -8.75 -3.82 24.23
C ASN A 237 -8.29 -4.14 22.79
N GLN A 238 -6.99 -4.32 22.56
CA GLN A 238 -6.38 -4.56 21.24
C GLN A 238 -6.73 -3.51 20.16
N GLN A 239 -7.30 -2.39 20.58
CA GLN A 239 -7.76 -1.30 19.71
C GLN A 239 -7.07 0.02 20.00
N ARG A 240 -6.41 0.12 21.15
CA ARG A 240 -5.71 1.31 21.61
C ARG A 240 -4.36 0.93 22.18
N TYR A 241 -3.33 1.55 21.64
CA TYR A 241 -1.94 1.29 22.02
C TYR A 241 -1.26 2.58 22.46
N VAL A 242 -0.48 2.50 23.54
CA VAL A 242 0.40 3.58 23.99
C VAL A 242 1.80 3.29 23.47
N ILE A 243 2.34 4.23 22.70
CA ILE A 243 3.68 4.15 22.13
C ILE A 243 4.57 5.10 22.93
N SER A 244 5.52 4.54 23.68
CA SER A 244 6.43 5.29 24.54
C SER A 244 7.84 5.32 23.97
N GLY A 245 8.45 6.50 23.92
CA GLY A 245 9.88 6.65 23.67
C GLY A 245 10.75 6.19 24.84
N GLU A 246 12.06 6.32 24.69
CA GLU A 246 13.04 5.95 25.71
C GLU A 246 13.65 7.20 26.34
N ILE A 247 13.71 7.19 27.68
CA ILE A 247 14.33 8.25 28.48
C ILE A 247 15.03 7.64 29.69
N ALA A 248 16.23 8.13 29.99
CA ALA A 248 17.00 7.77 31.17
C ALA A 248 17.40 9.03 31.97
N ILE A 249 17.44 8.92 33.30
CA ILE A 249 18.01 9.97 34.16
C ILE A 249 19.50 9.66 34.33
N ILE A 250 20.36 10.58 33.89
CA ILE A 250 21.83 10.38 33.88
C ILE A 250 22.57 11.27 34.90
N GLY A 251 21.86 12.16 35.59
CA GLY A 251 22.42 13.02 36.63
C GLY A 251 21.34 13.67 37.49
N ASN A 252 21.75 14.55 38.40
CA ASN A 252 20.83 15.22 39.34
C ASN A 252 19.82 16.15 38.65
N ASP A 253 20.20 16.72 37.52
CA ASP A 253 19.43 17.67 36.71
C ASP A 253 19.45 17.30 35.20
N LYS A 254 19.94 16.11 34.84
CA LYS A 254 20.13 15.70 33.45
C LYS A 254 19.36 14.45 33.09
N VAL A 255 18.67 14.51 31.95
CA VAL A 255 18.01 13.36 31.31
C VAL A 255 18.56 13.15 29.91
N GLU A 256 18.59 11.92 29.47
CA GLU A 256 18.95 11.52 28.11
C GLU A 256 17.74 10.89 27.44
N ILE A 257 17.28 11.49 26.34
CA ILE A 257 16.22 10.94 25.49
C ILE A 257 16.89 10.22 24.33
N THR A 258 16.76 8.89 24.29
CA THR A 258 17.35 8.06 23.23
C THR A 258 16.35 7.77 22.11
N GLU A 259 15.04 7.81 22.40
CA GLU A 259 14.00 7.51 21.41
C GLU A 259 12.75 8.37 21.59
N LEU A 260 12.19 8.88 20.49
CA LEU A 260 10.90 9.58 20.47
C LEU A 260 9.77 8.61 20.10
N SER A 261 8.55 8.89 20.51
CA SER A 261 7.38 8.10 20.09
C SER A 261 7.15 8.18 18.57
N ILE A 262 6.50 7.15 18.02
CA ILE A 262 6.17 7.11 16.59
C ILE A 262 5.23 8.26 16.20
N GLY A 263 5.49 8.85 15.03
CA GLY A 263 4.79 10.04 14.52
C GLY A 263 5.36 11.37 15.03
N THR A 264 6.36 11.32 15.93
CA THR A 264 7.01 12.51 16.48
C THR A 264 8.36 12.74 15.80
N TRP A 265 8.50 13.88 15.10
CA TRP A 265 9.68 14.21 14.32
C TRP A 265 10.69 15.01 15.13
N THR A 266 11.99 14.72 14.92
CA THR A 266 13.11 15.30 15.69
C THR A 266 13.06 16.84 15.74
N GLN A 267 12.87 17.49 14.59
CA GLN A 267 12.85 18.95 14.51
C GLN A 267 11.62 19.55 15.21
N ASN A 268 10.43 18.99 14.93
CA ASN A 268 9.18 19.41 15.57
C ASN A 268 9.24 19.24 17.09
N TYR A 269 9.81 18.14 17.56
CA TYR A 269 10.01 17.88 18.98
C TYR A 269 10.96 18.89 19.63
N LYS A 270 12.06 19.23 18.95
CA LYS A 270 13.02 20.24 19.43
C LYS A 270 12.33 21.60 19.62
N GLU A 271 11.66 22.10 18.58
CA GLU A 271 11.02 23.41 18.58
C GLU A 271 9.84 23.50 19.56
N ASN A 272 8.97 22.49 19.58
CA ASN A 272 7.70 22.59 20.29
C ASN A 272 7.70 21.97 21.70
N VAL A 273 8.74 21.21 22.06
CA VAL A 273 8.84 20.55 23.37
C VAL A 273 10.11 20.93 24.11
N LEU A 274 11.27 20.87 23.46
CA LEU A 274 12.53 21.09 24.16
C LEU A 274 12.85 22.56 24.41
N GLU A 275 12.75 23.42 23.39
CA GLU A 275 13.06 24.85 23.51
C GLU A 275 12.24 25.58 24.60
N PRO A 276 10.94 25.30 24.82
CA PRO A 276 10.19 25.91 25.92
C PRO A 276 10.62 25.43 27.32
N LEU A 277 11.11 24.20 27.42
CA LEU A 277 11.32 23.53 28.70
C LEU A 277 12.78 23.64 29.20
N LEU A 278 13.74 23.88 28.32
CA LEU A 278 15.16 23.57 28.57
C LEU A 278 16.09 24.69 28.06
N HIS A 279 17.28 24.79 28.65
CA HIS A 279 18.24 25.86 28.35
C HIS A 279 19.34 25.48 27.35
N ASP A 280 19.72 24.20 27.27
CA ASP A 280 20.81 23.73 26.41
C ASP A 280 20.50 22.33 25.86
N ILE A 281 20.76 22.11 24.56
CA ILE A 281 20.42 20.88 23.83
C ILE A 281 21.63 20.48 22.97
N THR A 282 22.23 19.32 23.26
CA THR A 282 23.34 18.77 22.47
C THR A 282 22.86 17.86 21.32
N VAL A 283 23.80 17.35 20.51
CA VAL A 283 23.54 16.50 19.33
C VAL A 283 22.87 15.15 19.68
N LYS A 284 23.11 14.64 20.90
CA LYS A 284 22.21 13.70 21.57
C LYS A 284 21.27 14.53 22.46
N PHE A 285 20.00 14.15 22.59
CA PHE A 285 19.04 14.83 23.47
C PHE A 285 19.38 14.59 24.96
N VAL A 286 20.58 15.00 25.35
CA VAL A 286 20.99 15.22 26.72
C VAL A 286 20.49 16.60 27.07
N VAL A 287 19.63 16.61 28.07
CA VAL A 287 18.79 17.72 28.42
C VAL A 287 19.08 18.10 29.85
N THR A 288 19.46 19.36 30.07
CA THR A 288 19.60 19.93 31.41
C THR A 288 18.28 20.55 31.83
N CYS A 289 17.60 19.93 32.80
CA CYS A 289 16.33 20.39 33.34
C CYS A 289 16.52 21.61 34.24
N LYS A 290 15.51 22.49 34.29
CA LYS A 290 15.49 23.61 35.23
C LYS A 290 15.55 23.12 36.69
N PRO A 291 16.20 23.86 37.61
CA PRO A 291 16.32 23.44 39.01
C PRO A 291 14.96 23.09 39.64
N GLY A 292 14.87 21.93 40.29
CA GLY A 292 13.65 21.44 40.94
C GLY A 292 12.62 20.75 40.03
N LEU A 293 12.82 20.76 38.70
CA LEU A 293 11.92 20.09 37.76
C LEU A 293 11.96 18.57 37.94
N LEU A 294 13.14 17.94 37.99
CA LEU A 294 13.26 16.48 38.20
C LEU A 294 12.71 16.02 39.55
N VAL A 295 12.75 16.88 40.57
CA VAL A 295 12.16 16.58 41.89
C VAL A 295 10.63 16.57 41.84
N LYS A 296 10.03 17.51 41.09
CA LYS A 296 8.58 17.49 40.80
C LYS A 296 8.18 16.30 39.90
N LEU A 297 9.04 15.95 38.93
CA LEU A 297 8.82 14.88 37.96
C LEU A 297 8.97 13.46 38.52
N LYS A 298 9.44 13.26 39.75
CA LYS A 298 9.31 11.93 40.38
C LYS A 298 7.86 11.57 40.73
N LYS A 299 6.95 12.56 40.68
CA LYS A 299 5.52 12.41 41.04
C LYS A 299 4.61 12.18 39.82
N ASP A 300 5.03 12.58 38.62
CA ASP A 300 4.35 12.40 37.33
C ASP A 300 5.26 11.61 36.37
N SER A 301 4.73 10.75 35.49
CA SER A 301 5.58 10.02 34.53
C SER A 301 6.35 10.98 33.61
N LEU A 302 7.69 10.88 33.58
CA LEU A 302 8.59 11.66 32.72
C LEU A 302 8.15 11.67 31.25
N HIS A 303 7.65 10.54 30.78
CA HIS A 303 7.12 10.38 29.42
C HIS A 303 5.98 11.35 29.11
N LYS A 304 5.11 11.63 30.07
CA LYS A 304 3.96 12.53 29.88
C LYS A 304 4.39 13.98 29.78
N VAL A 305 5.31 14.42 30.63
CA VAL A 305 5.76 15.83 30.63
C VAL A 305 6.61 16.15 29.41
N LEU A 306 7.51 15.25 29.03
CA LEU A 306 8.34 15.43 27.85
C LEU A 306 7.66 14.99 26.56
N LYS A 307 6.35 14.70 26.60
CA LYS A 307 5.54 14.30 25.43
C LYS A 307 6.18 13.16 24.63
N LEU A 308 6.77 12.19 25.33
CA LEU A 308 7.37 10.98 24.76
C LEU A 308 6.37 9.84 24.59
N GLN A 309 5.07 10.11 24.77
CA GLN A 309 3.99 9.15 24.60
C GLN A 309 3.04 9.62 23.51
N SER A 310 2.75 8.74 22.56
CA SER A 310 1.66 8.90 21.59
C SER A 310 0.66 7.74 21.74
N VAL A 311 -0.56 7.95 21.26
CA VAL A 311 -1.61 6.94 21.27
C VAL A 311 -1.96 6.62 19.82
N THR A 312 -2.02 5.34 19.48
CA THR A 312 -2.54 4.86 18.21
C THR A 312 -3.80 4.06 18.44
N HIS A 313 -4.74 4.21 17.51
CA HIS A 313 -6.02 3.49 17.50
C HIS A 313 -6.12 2.66 16.23
N THR A 314 -6.68 1.45 16.34
CA THR A 314 -6.98 0.56 15.20
C THR A 314 -8.49 0.47 14.93
N THR A 315 -9.25 1.50 15.32
CA THR A 315 -10.72 1.56 15.16
C THR A 315 -11.19 1.92 13.74
N SER A 316 -10.27 2.27 12.84
CA SER A 316 -10.59 2.78 11.50
C SER A 316 -9.69 2.12 10.46
N MET A 317 -9.64 0.80 10.47
CA MET A 317 -8.91 0.01 9.46
C MET A 317 -9.82 -0.19 8.25
N CYS A 318 -9.75 0.71 7.28
CA CYS A 318 -10.55 0.64 6.06
C CYS A 318 -9.70 0.27 4.85
N ALA A 319 -10.17 -0.64 4.02
CA ALA A 319 -9.49 -1.01 2.78
C ALA A 319 -10.50 -1.51 1.73
N PHE A 320 -10.10 -1.47 0.46
CA PHE A 320 -10.87 -2.11 -0.61
C PHE A 320 -10.56 -3.61 -0.65
N ASP A 321 -11.59 -4.44 -0.61
CA ASP A 321 -11.47 -5.89 -0.76
C ASP A 321 -11.06 -6.30 -2.19
N GLU A 322 -10.94 -7.61 -2.43
CA GLU A 322 -10.54 -8.19 -3.72
C GLU A 322 -11.48 -7.83 -4.89
N LEU A 323 -12.73 -7.46 -4.58
CA LEU A 323 -13.78 -7.08 -5.52
C LEU A 323 -13.86 -5.55 -5.72
N GLY A 324 -13.06 -4.78 -4.98
CA GLY A 324 -13.08 -3.33 -4.99
C GLY A 324 -14.23 -2.72 -4.19
N CYS A 325 -14.78 -3.45 -3.21
CA CYS A 325 -15.73 -2.90 -2.25
C CYS A 325 -14.99 -2.37 -1.02
N LEU A 326 -15.31 -1.13 -0.63
CA LEU A 326 -14.72 -0.50 0.56
C LEU A 326 -15.33 -1.10 1.84
N ARG A 327 -14.48 -1.56 2.76
CA ARG A 327 -14.90 -2.21 4.02
C ARG A 327 -14.07 -1.70 5.20
N THR A 328 -14.66 -1.80 6.40
CA THR A 328 -13.97 -1.64 7.68
C THR A 328 -13.67 -3.02 8.26
N PHE A 329 -12.48 -3.18 8.82
CA PHE A 329 -12.03 -4.39 9.52
C PHE A 329 -11.98 -4.12 11.02
N GLU A 330 -12.50 -5.05 11.82
CA GLU A 330 -12.56 -4.89 13.28
C GLU A 330 -11.26 -5.30 13.94
N SER A 331 -10.58 -6.29 13.36
CA SER A 331 -9.31 -6.81 13.83
C SER A 331 -8.26 -6.94 12.72
N VAL A 332 -6.99 -6.96 13.14
CA VAL A 332 -5.85 -7.24 12.25
C VAL A 332 -5.89 -8.69 11.75
N ILE A 333 -6.49 -9.58 12.55
CA ILE A 333 -6.67 -10.98 12.21
C ILE A 333 -7.67 -11.12 11.06
N ASP A 334 -8.72 -10.30 11.01
CA ASP A 334 -9.70 -10.31 9.90
C ASP A 334 -9.00 -10.00 8.57
N ILE A 335 -8.14 -8.97 8.57
CA ILE A 335 -7.32 -8.59 7.41
C ILE A 335 -6.43 -9.75 6.98
N LEU A 336 -5.76 -10.39 7.95
CA LEU A 336 -4.85 -11.51 7.68
C LEU A 336 -5.59 -12.71 7.09
N GLN A 337 -6.75 -13.07 7.65
CA GLN A 337 -7.55 -14.22 7.21
C GLN A 337 -8.13 -14.03 5.81
N GLU A 338 -8.66 -12.84 5.53
CA GLU A 338 -9.20 -12.52 4.20
C GLU A 338 -8.08 -12.52 3.13
N PHE A 339 -6.93 -11.93 3.46
CA PHE A 339 -5.75 -12.01 2.60
C PHE A 339 -5.27 -13.45 2.36
N TYR A 340 -5.16 -14.26 3.43
CA TYR A 340 -4.74 -15.66 3.34
C TYR A 340 -5.64 -16.47 2.41
N THR A 341 -6.96 -16.31 2.56
CA THR A 341 -7.96 -17.01 1.77
C THR A 341 -7.81 -16.71 0.28
N LEU A 342 -7.55 -15.46 -0.08
CA LEU A 342 -7.27 -15.07 -1.46
C LEU A 342 -5.91 -15.59 -1.93
N LEU A 343 -4.87 -15.48 -1.10
CA LEU A 343 -3.52 -15.91 -1.42
C LEU A 343 -3.49 -17.41 -1.79
N LEU A 344 -4.17 -18.26 -1.02
CA LEU A 344 -4.22 -19.70 -1.28
C LEU A 344 -4.89 -20.01 -2.63
N LYS A 345 -6.02 -19.36 -2.94
CA LYS A 345 -6.69 -19.46 -4.25
C LYS A 345 -5.78 -19.02 -5.41
N MET A 346 -4.97 -18.00 -5.19
CA MET A 346 -4.01 -17.52 -6.20
C MET A 346 -2.83 -18.48 -6.37
N TYR A 347 -2.39 -19.17 -5.32
CA TYR A 347 -1.40 -20.23 -5.41
C TYR A 347 -1.89 -21.44 -6.22
N GLU A 348 -3.15 -21.85 -6.04
CA GLU A 348 -3.78 -22.89 -6.88
C GLU A 348 -3.76 -22.48 -8.35
N LYS A 349 -4.24 -21.26 -8.66
CA LYS A 349 -4.19 -20.72 -10.04
C LYS A 349 -2.77 -20.63 -10.60
N ARG A 350 -1.79 -20.28 -9.76
CA ARG A 350 -0.37 -20.24 -10.16
C ARG A 350 0.11 -21.63 -10.54
N LYS A 351 -0.22 -22.64 -9.74
CA LYS A 351 0.12 -24.03 -10.03
C LYS A 351 -0.48 -24.46 -11.36
N ASP A 352 -1.79 -24.30 -11.54
CA ASP A 352 -2.49 -24.71 -12.77
C ASP A 352 -1.92 -24.01 -14.02
N TYR A 353 -1.61 -22.71 -13.91
CA TYR A 353 -0.99 -21.95 -15.00
C TYR A 353 0.41 -22.48 -15.34
N LEU A 354 1.24 -22.75 -14.32
CA LEU A 354 2.59 -23.27 -14.53
C LEU A 354 2.58 -24.68 -15.11
N GLU A 355 1.66 -25.55 -14.65
CA GLU A 355 1.47 -26.88 -15.23
C GLU A 355 1.13 -26.78 -16.72
N GLY A 356 0.12 -26.00 -17.08
CA GLY A 356 -0.25 -25.81 -18.50
C GLY A 356 0.85 -25.16 -19.34
N PHE A 357 1.61 -24.21 -18.77
CA PHE A 357 2.75 -23.58 -19.45
C PHE A 357 3.86 -24.61 -19.73
N LEU A 358 4.25 -25.40 -18.73
CA LEU A 358 5.31 -26.40 -18.84
C LEU A 358 4.90 -27.56 -19.76
N GLU A 359 3.63 -27.96 -19.75
CA GLU A 359 3.09 -28.94 -20.70
C GLU A 359 3.20 -28.45 -22.14
N ALA A 360 2.85 -27.18 -22.40
CA ALA A 360 2.97 -26.57 -23.72
C ALA A 360 4.44 -26.46 -24.17
N GLU A 361 5.34 -26.06 -23.26
CA GLU A 361 6.78 -25.98 -23.53
C GLU A 361 7.37 -27.37 -23.82
N ALA A 362 7.02 -28.38 -23.02
CA ALA A 362 7.43 -29.77 -23.24
C ALA A 362 6.93 -30.29 -24.60
N ALA A 363 5.67 -30.02 -24.96
CA ALA A 363 5.12 -30.39 -26.25
C ALA A 363 5.85 -29.70 -27.41
N GLN A 364 6.18 -28.41 -27.28
CA GLN A 364 6.97 -27.68 -28.27
C GLN A 364 8.36 -28.31 -28.43
N LEU A 365 9.07 -28.58 -27.34
CA LEU A 365 10.40 -29.18 -27.36
C LEU A 365 10.38 -30.60 -27.92
N CYS A 366 9.36 -31.40 -27.59
CA CYS A 366 9.17 -32.74 -28.16
C CYS A 366 8.98 -32.69 -29.67
N ASN A 367 8.17 -31.75 -30.19
CA ASN A 367 7.98 -31.57 -31.63
C ASN A 367 9.28 -31.11 -32.32
N GLN A 368 10.03 -30.20 -31.71
CA GLN A 368 11.33 -29.75 -32.23
C GLN A 368 12.36 -30.89 -32.25
N ALA A 369 12.43 -31.69 -31.18
CA ALA A 369 13.32 -32.85 -31.10
C ALA A 369 12.93 -33.90 -32.16
N ARG A 370 11.64 -34.20 -32.30
CA ARG A 370 11.13 -35.12 -33.33
C ARG A 370 11.54 -34.66 -34.72
N PHE A 371 11.34 -33.38 -35.05
CA PHE A 371 11.73 -32.83 -36.34
C PHE A 371 13.22 -33.02 -36.64
N ILE A 372 14.09 -32.74 -35.65
CA ILE A 372 15.54 -32.90 -35.80
C ILE A 372 15.90 -34.38 -36.00
N VAL A 373 15.32 -35.28 -35.19
CA VAL A 373 15.57 -36.73 -35.29
C VAL A 373 15.15 -37.25 -36.66
N GLU A 374 13.94 -36.97 -37.11
CA GLU A 374 13.42 -37.40 -38.42
C GLU A 374 14.24 -36.82 -39.59
N LYS A 375 14.75 -35.59 -39.44
CA LYS A 375 15.65 -34.99 -40.43
C LYS A 375 16.99 -35.72 -40.49
N CYS A 376 17.56 -36.07 -39.34
CA CYS A 376 18.85 -36.76 -39.22
C CYS A 376 18.78 -38.22 -39.68
N SER A 377 17.69 -38.92 -39.40
CA SER A 377 17.45 -40.30 -39.88
C SER A 377 17.08 -40.35 -41.37
N ARG A 378 16.82 -39.20 -42.00
CA ARG A 378 16.33 -39.03 -43.38
C ARG A 378 14.88 -39.51 -43.60
N ASP A 379 14.12 -39.70 -42.52
CA ASP A 379 12.68 -40.00 -42.59
C ASP A 379 11.87 -38.77 -43.02
N LEU A 380 12.38 -37.55 -42.73
CA LEU A 380 11.79 -36.28 -43.12
C LEU A 380 12.72 -35.50 -44.06
N VAL A 381 12.23 -35.14 -45.25
CA VAL A 381 12.96 -34.35 -46.26
C VAL A 381 12.18 -33.08 -46.56
N VAL A 382 12.74 -31.93 -46.16
CA VAL A 382 12.12 -30.61 -46.30
C VAL A 382 12.80 -29.74 -47.36
N GLU A 383 13.99 -30.13 -47.81
CA GLU A 383 14.75 -29.38 -48.81
C GLU A 383 14.01 -29.32 -50.15
N ASN A 384 13.98 -28.12 -50.74
CA ASN A 384 13.34 -27.84 -52.04
C ASN A 384 11.83 -28.17 -52.11
N LYS A 385 11.15 -28.36 -50.97
CA LYS A 385 9.70 -28.48 -50.90
C LYS A 385 9.05 -27.10 -50.74
N LYS A 386 7.90 -26.90 -51.37
CA LYS A 386 7.10 -25.67 -51.17
C LYS A 386 6.60 -25.64 -49.72
N ARG A 387 6.56 -24.48 -49.09
CA ARG A 387 6.07 -24.32 -47.70
C ARG A 387 4.69 -24.94 -47.48
N LYS A 388 3.79 -24.82 -48.46
CA LYS A 388 2.46 -25.47 -48.40
C LYS A 388 2.58 -27.00 -48.26
N THR A 389 3.47 -27.62 -49.02
CA THR A 389 3.77 -29.07 -48.96
C THR A 389 4.48 -29.51 -47.67
N ILE A 390 5.05 -28.59 -46.90
CA ILE A 390 5.68 -28.88 -45.60
C ILE A 390 4.68 -28.71 -44.46
N ALA A 391 3.69 -27.82 -44.64
CA ALA A 391 2.69 -27.48 -43.63
C ALA A 391 1.43 -28.38 -43.71
N ASP A 392 1.09 -28.86 -44.91
CA ASP A 392 0.10 -29.92 -45.18
C ASP A 392 0.73 -31.29 -44.86
#